data_AF-A0A4R9B0U7-F1
#
_entry.id   AF-A0A4R9B0U7-F1
#
_cell.length_a   1.000
_cell.length_b   1.000
_cell.length_c   1.000
_cell.angle_alpha   90.00
_cell.angle_beta   90.00
_cell.angle_gamma   90.00
#
_symmetry.space_group_name_H-M   'P 1'
#
loop_
_entity.id
_entity.type
_entity.pdbx_description
1 polymer ?
#
loop_
_entity_poly.entity_id
_entity_poly.type
_entity_poly.pdbx_seq_one_letter_code
_entity_poly.pdbx_strand_id
1 'polypeptide(L)'
;MIGLVAAFLLTLAVPGCSVFNACPAIAWNNTVVVKLEGGTRDVSVVELCGDGVCSVPAPILQQSDDPVRLETLDPQQLGTFTPEPSAIQLPYFATKIDDSTWNISIEMASPDKATLRALSASGDVLAEREVSLSRVRVGGTGRCGGPAEADPISLTIAS
;
A
#
# COMPACT_ATOMS: atom_id res chain seq x y z
N MET A 1 -37.40 -10.75 -64.89
CA MET A 1 -36.14 -11.38 -64.43
C MET A 1 -35.70 -10.66 -63.16
N ILE A 2 -35.80 -11.35 -62.02
CA ILE A 2 -35.43 -10.87 -60.69
C ILE A 2 -33.90 -10.93 -60.58
N GLY A 3 -33.25 -9.79 -60.37
CA GLY A 3 -31.80 -9.71 -60.14
C GLY A 3 -31.53 -9.26 -58.71
N LEU A 4 -31.39 -10.24 -57.80
CA LEU A 4 -30.88 -10.05 -56.45
C LEU A 4 -29.41 -9.58 -56.55
N VAL A 5 -29.10 -8.36 -56.09
CA VAL A 5 -27.72 -7.97 -55.78
C VAL A 5 -27.69 -7.54 -54.32
N ALA A 6 -27.38 -8.52 -53.47
CA ALA A 6 -27.07 -8.33 -52.07
C ALA A 6 -25.70 -7.63 -51.98
N ALA A 7 -25.70 -6.30 -51.87
CA ALA A 7 -24.48 -5.54 -51.62
C ALA A 7 -24.26 -5.41 -50.10
N PHE A 8 -23.56 -6.42 -49.57
CA PHE A 8 -22.56 -6.36 -48.50
C PHE A 8 -22.68 -5.21 -47.48
N LEU A 9 -23.31 -5.50 -46.35
CA LEU A 9 -23.14 -4.74 -45.10
C LEU A 9 -21.69 -4.90 -44.63
N LEU A 10 -20.83 -3.94 -44.96
CA LEU A 10 -19.53 -3.75 -44.30
C LEU A 10 -19.79 -3.30 -42.85
N THR A 11 -20.02 -4.26 -41.97
CA THR A 11 -19.98 -4.02 -40.53
C THR A 11 -18.58 -3.56 -40.15
N LEU A 12 -18.47 -2.28 -39.81
CA LEU A 12 -17.31 -1.69 -39.15
C LEU A 12 -17.04 -2.46 -37.86
N ALA A 13 -16.20 -3.49 -37.91
CA ALA A 13 -15.52 -4.01 -36.74
C ALA A 13 -14.45 -2.98 -36.35
N VAL A 14 -14.89 -1.87 -35.75
CA VAL A 14 -14.00 -1.06 -34.94
C VAL A 14 -13.48 -2.01 -33.85
N PRO A 15 -12.17 -2.14 -33.62
CA PRO A 15 -11.67 -2.73 -32.38
C PRO A 15 -12.03 -1.78 -31.24
N GLY A 16 -13.33 -1.75 -30.90
CA GLY A 16 -13.85 -1.09 -29.72
C GLY A 16 -13.19 -1.74 -28.52
N CYS A 17 -12.55 -0.90 -27.72
CA CYS A 17 -11.76 -1.20 -26.53
C CYS A 17 -12.01 -2.60 -25.94
N SER A 18 -10.95 -3.41 -25.82
CA SER A 18 -10.94 -4.63 -25.03
C SER A 18 -11.00 -4.31 -23.52
N VAL A 19 -12.11 -3.70 -23.07
CA VAL A 19 -12.29 -3.15 -21.71
C VAL A 19 -12.34 -4.22 -20.61
N PHE A 20 -12.33 -5.51 -20.95
CA PHE A 20 -12.65 -6.57 -20.00
C PHE A 20 -11.45 -7.37 -19.49
N ASN A 21 -10.22 -7.06 -19.91
CA ASN A 21 -9.03 -7.82 -19.50
C ASN A 21 -7.87 -6.99 -18.93
N ALA A 22 -7.98 -5.66 -18.89
CA ALA A 22 -6.97 -4.81 -18.26
C ALA A 22 -7.33 -4.59 -16.78
N CYS A 23 -6.36 -4.77 -15.89
CA CYS A 23 -6.52 -4.41 -14.49
C CYS A 23 -6.43 -2.89 -14.39
N PRO A 24 -7.46 -2.20 -13.87
CA PRO A 24 -7.36 -0.76 -13.67
C PRO A 24 -6.23 -0.50 -12.67
N ALA A 25 -5.44 0.56 -12.91
CA ALA A 25 -4.38 0.97 -12.01
C ALA A 25 -4.99 1.63 -10.75
N ILE A 26 -5.58 0.82 -9.89
CA ILE A 26 -6.13 1.22 -8.59
C ILE A 26 -5.15 0.72 -7.53
N ALA A 27 -4.58 1.66 -6.76
CA ALA A 27 -3.75 1.32 -5.61
C ALA A 27 -4.60 0.58 -4.57
N TRP A 28 -4.00 -0.41 -3.92
CA TRP A 28 -4.63 -1.17 -2.85
C TRP A 28 -3.61 -1.43 -1.74
N ASN A 29 -4.14 -1.54 -0.53
CA ASN A 29 -3.33 -1.75 0.67
C ASN A 29 -3.65 -3.12 1.27
N ASN A 30 -2.59 -3.81 1.69
CA ASN A 30 -2.71 -4.93 2.61
C ASN A 30 -2.76 -4.40 4.05
N THR A 31 -3.37 -5.17 4.93
CA THR A 31 -3.52 -4.79 6.33
C THR A 31 -2.97 -5.86 7.25
N VAL A 32 -2.20 -5.44 8.26
CA VAL A 32 -1.75 -6.29 9.37
C VAL A 32 -2.19 -5.63 10.68
N VAL A 33 -2.92 -6.37 11.50
CA VAL A 33 -3.30 -5.92 12.85
C VAL A 33 -2.31 -6.46 13.85
N VAL A 34 -1.79 -5.57 14.70
CA VAL A 34 -0.85 -5.91 15.77
C VAL A 34 -1.54 -5.64 17.11
N LYS A 35 -1.50 -6.64 17.99
CA LYS A 35 -1.98 -6.54 19.37
C LYS A 35 -0.81 -6.59 20.33
N LEU A 36 -0.67 -5.56 21.15
CA LEU A 36 0.32 -5.47 22.19
C LEU A 36 -0.22 -6.13 23.46
N GLU A 37 0.62 -6.92 24.10
CA GLU A 37 0.33 -7.57 25.37
C GLU A 37 1.31 -7.10 26.44
N GLY A 38 0.88 -6.99 27.69
CA GLY A 38 1.73 -6.51 28.79
C GLY A 38 1.71 -4.99 28.97
N GLY A 39 2.85 -4.41 29.38
CA GLY A 39 2.97 -2.99 29.71
C GLY A 39 3.16 -2.11 28.48
N THR A 40 2.09 -1.54 27.93
CA THR A 40 2.15 -0.77 26.67
C THR A 40 2.44 0.73 26.84
N ARG A 41 2.55 1.23 28.09
CA ARG A 41 2.63 2.67 28.39
C ARG A 41 3.81 3.37 27.73
N ASP A 42 4.94 2.67 27.63
CA ASP A 42 6.17 3.25 27.09
C ASP A 42 6.31 3.05 25.57
N VAL A 43 5.36 2.35 24.94
CA VAL A 43 5.35 2.11 23.49
C VAL A 43 4.86 3.36 22.76
N SER A 44 5.76 3.99 22.00
CA SER A 44 5.47 5.16 21.19
C SER A 44 5.13 4.81 19.74
N VAL A 45 5.77 3.77 19.18
CA VAL A 45 5.52 3.33 17.81
C VAL A 45 5.63 1.82 17.70
N VAL A 46 4.80 1.22 16.84
CA VAL A 46 4.96 -0.16 16.38
C VAL A 46 5.44 -0.13 14.94
N GLU A 47 6.55 -0.80 14.67
CA GLU A 47 7.12 -0.92 13.34
C GLU A 47 6.99 -2.34 12.80
N LEU A 48 6.61 -2.46 11.53
CA LEU A 48 6.71 -3.68 10.74
C LEU A 48 7.72 -3.47 9.63
N CYS A 49 8.78 -4.26 9.63
CA CYS A 49 9.85 -4.22 8.64
C CYS A 49 9.82 -5.45 7.74
N GLY A 50 9.69 -5.28 6.42
CA GLY A 50 9.68 -6.35 5.43
C GLY A 50 10.34 -5.88 4.13
N ASP A 51 11.04 -6.78 3.44
CA ASP A 51 11.73 -6.48 2.17
C ASP A 51 12.66 -5.24 2.20
N GLY A 52 13.28 -4.99 3.36
CA GLY A 52 14.18 -3.84 3.57
C GLY A 52 13.47 -2.49 3.79
N VAL A 53 12.14 -2.49 3.95
CA VAL A 53 11.31 -1.30 4.24
C VAL A 53 10.64 -1.47 5.59
N CYS A 54 10.68 -0.42 6.42
CA CYS A 54 9.98 -0.39 7.71
C CYS A 54 8.77 0.54 7.65
N SER A 55 7.75 0.23 8.43
CA SER A 55 6.62 1.13 8.58
C SER A 55 7.02 2.38 9.35
N VAL A 56 6.53 3.52 8.89
CA VAL A 56 6.59 4.79 9.60
C VAL A 56 5.23 5.12 10.18
N PRO A 57 5.11 5.99 11.21
CA PRO A 57 3.82 6.50 11.63
C PRO A 57 3.03 7.04 10.44
N ALA A 58 1.76 6.65 10.33
CA ALA A 58 0.90 7.19 9.28
C ALA A 58 0.93 8.72 9.38
N PRO A 59 1.17 9.44 8.28
CA PRO A 59 1.08 10.89 8.29
C PRO A 59 -0.33 11.21 8.74
N ILE A 60 -0.43 11.93 9.86
CA ILE A 60 -1.66 12.62 10.20
C ILE A 60 -1.84 13.55 9.01
N LEU A 61 -2.87 13.34 8.19
CA LEU A 61 -3.29 14.32 7.20
C LEU A 61 -3.79 15.53 8.00
N GLN A 62 -2.86 16.28 8.59
CA GLN A 62 -3.05 17.70 8.79
C GLN A 62 -3.24 18.20 7.38
N GLN A 63 -4.51 18.41 7.01
CA GLN A 63 -4.83 19.30 5.91
C GLN A 63 -4.11 20.60 6.24
N SER A 64 -2.93 20.73 5.64
CA SER A 64 -2.21 21.99 5.67
C SER A 64 -3.08 22.93 4.86
N ASP A 65 -3.65 23.93 5.52
CA ASP A 65 -4.31 25.05 4.83
C ASP A 65 -3.30 25.89 4.02
N ASP A 66 -2.01 25.57 4.14
CA ASP A 66 -0.94 26.20 3.38
C ASP A 66 -1.05 25.79 1.90
N PRO A 67 -1.22 26.76 0.97
CA PRO A 67 -1.42 26.45 -0.43
C PRO A 67 -0.17 25.74 -0.98
N VAL A 68 -0.37 24.55 -1.56
CA VAL A 68 0.69 23.82 -2.26
C VAL A 68 1.25 24.71 -3.36
N ARG A 69 2.51 25.12 -3.20
CA ARG A 69 3.23 25.82 -4.26
C ARG A 69 3.60 24.79 -5.33
N LEU A 70 2.76 24.72 -6.37
CA LEU A 70 3.11 23.96 -7.57
C LEU A 70 4.25 24.67 -8.30
N GLU A 71 5.38 23.99 -8.43
CA GLU A 71 6.49 24.44 -9.24
C GLU A 71 6.37 23.81 -10.63
N THR A 72 6.08 24.64 -11.62
CA THR A 72 6.00 24.21 -13.02
C THR A 72 7.39 24.26 -13.62
N LEU A 73 7.90 23.13 -14.08
CA LEU A 73 9.16 23.07 -14.81
C LEU A 73 9.03 23.79 -16.16
N ASP A 74 10.01 24.62 -16.48
CA ASP A 74 10.14 25.22 -17.80
C ASP A 74 10.67 24.20 -18.84
N PRO A 75 10.61 24.51 -20.15
CA PRO A 75 11.06 23.60 -21.21
C PRO A 75 12.54 23.18 -21.12
N GLN A 76 13.41 24.00 -20.54
CA GLN A 76 14.83 23.68 -20.37
C GLN A 76 15.05 22.75 -19.18
N GLN A 77 14.30 22.96 -18.10
CA GLN A 77 14.28 22.10 -16.91
C GLN A 77 13.70 20.72 -17.22
N LEU A 78 12.69 20.61 -18.08
CA LEU A 78 12.15 19.34 -18.56
C LEU A 78 13.20 18.51 -19.32
N GLY A 79 14.11 19.16 -20.03
CA GLY A 79 15.17 18.49 -20.79
C GLY A 79 16.26 17.85 -19.93
N THR A 80 16.37 18.24 -18.66
CA THR A 80 17.38 17.74 -17.70
C THR A 80 16.77 17.03 -16.50
N PHE A 81 15.45 17.06 -16.34
CA PHE A 81 14.76 16.41 -15.23
C PHE A 81 14.91 14.89 -15.33
N THR A 82 15.55 14.31 -14.31
CA THR A 82 15.57 12.87 -14.07
C THR A 82 14.93 12.64 -12.71
N PRO A 83 13.75 11.99 -12.61
CA PRO A 83 13.16 11.69 -11.31
C PRO A 83 14.08 10.76 -10.52
N GLU A 84 14.24 11.04 -9.22
CA GLU A 84 15.03 10.18 -8.35
C GLU A 84 14.28 8.84 -8.13
N PRO A 85 14.90 7.67 -8.39
CA PRO A 85 14.23 6.37 -8.22
C PRO A 85 13.75 6.09 -6.79
N SER A 86 14.39 6.70 -5.80
CA SER A 86 14.07 6.62 -4.36
C SER A 86 12.65 7.11 -4.04
N ALA A 87 12.03 7.91 -4.93
CA ALA A 87 10.68 8.44 -4.75
C ALA A 87 9.56 7.38 -4.84
N ILE A 88 9.89 6.11 -5.12
CA ILE A 88 8.92 5.03 -5.35
C ILE A 88 8.88 4.02 -4.19
N GLN A 89 9.75 4.15 -3.18
CA GLN A 89 9.72 3.25 -2.03
C GLN A 89 8.62 3.68 -1.06
N LEU A 90 7.38 3.25 -1.37
CA LEU A 90 6.20 3.55 -0.57
C LEU A 90 6.38 2.91 0.81
N PRO A 91 6.53 3.72 1.87
CA PRO A 91 6.72 3.18 3.20
C PRO A 91 5.44 2.47 3.64
N TYR A 92 5.59 1.48 4.51
CA TYR A 92 4.43 0.95 5.21
C TYR A 92 3.97 2.01 6.23
N PHE A 93 2.70 2.05 6.57
CA PHE A 93 2.17 3.04 7.52
C PHE A 93 1.60 2.38 8.76
N ALA A 94 2.08 2.79 9.93
CA ALA A 94 1.60 2.34 11.22
C ALA A 94 0.62 3.36 11.82
N THR A 95 -0.59 2.92 12.10
CA THR A 95 -1.63 3.73 12.76
C THR A 95 -1.97 3.12 14.11
N LYS A 96 -1.86 3.91 15.18
CA LYS A 96 -2.34 3.51 16.50
C LYS A 96 -3.86 3.59 16.51
N ILE A 97 -4.53 2.46 16.75
CA ILE A 97 -5.99 2.39 16.87
C ILE A 97 -6.39 2.65 18.34
N ASP A 98 -5.69 2.03 19.27
CA ASP A 98 -5.81 2.25 20.72
C ASP A 98 -4.47 1.94 21.42
N ASP A 99 -4.44 1.94 22.76
CA ASP A 99 -3.23 1.72 23.56
C ASP A 99 -2.58 0.34 23.40
N SER A 100 -3.27 -0.61 22.80
CA SER A 100 -2.82 -1.98 22.58
C SER A 100 -2.94 -2.43 21.12
N THR A 101 -3.67 -1.70 20.27
CA THR A 101 -3.94 -2.13 18.90
C THR A 101 -3.31 -1.17 17.89
N TRP A 102 -2.54 -1.73 16.97
CA TRP A 102 -1.97 -1.02 15.83
C TRP A 102 -2.43 -1.64 14.52
N ASN A 103 -2.65 -0.79 13.53
CA ASN A 103 -2.94 -1.17 12.16
C ASN A 103 -1.76 -0.78 11.27
N ILE A 104 -1.20 -1.76 10.56
CA ILE A 104 -0.15 -1.54 9.58
C ILE A 104 -0.77 -1.66 8.18
N SER A 105 -0.68 -0.58 7.41
CA SER A 105 -1.07 -0.52 6.00
C SER A 105 0.17 -0.70 5.13
N ILE A 106 0.14 -1.67 4.22
CA ILE A 106 1.24 -2.00 3.31
C ILE A 106 0.72 -1.80 1.88
N GLU A 107 1.21 -0.77 1.19
CA GLU A 107 0.73 -0.43 -0.16
C GLU A 107 1.37 -1.35 -1.20
N MET A 108 0.53 -2.14 -1.90
CA MET A 108 0.86 -3.03 -3.02
C MET A 108 1.96 -4.10 -2.81
N ALA A 109 2.76 -4.00 -1.74
CA ALA A 109 3.74 -4.99 -1.33
C ALA A 109 3.10 -6.07 -0.45
N SER A 110 3.63 -7.28 -0.48
CA SER A 110 3.12 -8.41 0.30
C SER A 110 4.27 -9.29 0.81
N PRO A 111 5.11 -8.78 1.73
CA PRO A 111 6.22 -9.56 2.27
C PRO A 111 5.70 -10.80 3.01
N ASP A 112 6.25 -11.99 2.76
CA ASP A 112 5.85 -13.22 3.45
C ASP A 112 6.37 -13.27 4.90
N LYS A 113 7.48 -12.58 5.16
CA LYS A 113 8.11 -12.46 6.48
C LYS A 113 8.35 -11.00 6.81
N ALA A 114 8.23 -10.67 8.08
CA ALA A 114 8.55 -9.35 8.58
C ALA A 114 9.13 -9.42 10.00
N THR A 115 9.83 -8.37 10.40
CA THR A 115 10.21 -8.14 11.79
C THR A 115 9.27 -7.10 12.37
N LEU A 116 8.63 -7.44 13.48
CA LEU A 116 7.76 -6.56 14.24
C LEU A 116 8.51 -6.02 15.45
N ARG A 117 8.45 -4.70 15.67
CA ARG A 117 9.10 -4.01 16.79
C ARG A 117 8.12 -3.09 17.49
N ALA A 118 8.22 -3.02 18.81
CA ALA A 118 7.63 -1.94 19.60
C ALA A 118 8.76 -1.06 20.11
N LEU A 119 8.71 0.24 19.83
CA LEU A 119 9.74 1.19 20.20
C LEU A 119 9.23 2.22 21.19
N SER A 120 10.13 2.70 22.06
CA SER A 120 9.89 3.85 22.93
C SER A 120 9.96 5.17 22.14
N ALA A 121 9.62 6.29 22.80
CA ALA A 121 9.74 7.62 22.21
C ALA A 121 11.19 8.03 21.90
N SER A 122 12.18 7.43 22.58
CA SER A 122 13.61 7.59 22.29
C SER A 122 14.12 6.68 21.17
N GLY A 123 13.28 5.75 20.68
CA GLY A 123 13.66 4.75 19.67
C GLY A 123 14.24 3.46 20.25
N ASP A 124 14.16 3.25 21.57
CA ASP A 124 14.62 2.00 22.19
C ASP A 124 13.66 0.85 21.87
N VAL A 125 14.20 -0.32 21.54
CA VAL A 125 13.39 -1.51 21.26
C VAL A 125 12.88 -2.12 22.56
N LEU A 126 11.57 -2.04 22.79
CA LEU A 126 10.87 -2.60 23.96
C LEU A 126 10.46 -4.06 23.74
N ALA A 127 10.21 -4.42 22.48
CA ALA A 127 9.96 -5.79 22.05
C ALA A 127 10.29 -5.94 20.56
N GLU A 128 10.77 -7.12 20.17
CA GLU A 128 11.03 -7.49 18.77
C GLU A 128 10.68 -8.94 18.52
N ARG A 129 10.13 -9.24 17.33
CA ARG A 129 9.86 -10.60 16.89
C ARG A 129 9.81 -10.72 15.37
N GLU A 130 10.41 -11.78 14.82
CA GLU A 130 10.18 -12.19 13.42
C GLU A 130 8.83 -12.92 13.29
N VAL A 131 8.06 -12.57 12.28
CA VAL A 131 6.71 -13.09 12.03
C VAL A 131 6.55 -13.51 10.56
N SER A 132 5.75 -14.55 10.35
CA SER A 132 5.27 -14.94 9.03
C SER A 132 3.88 -14.39 8.82
N LEU A 133 3.63 -13.78 7.66
CA LEU A 133 2.39 -13.06 7.36
C LEU A 133 1.47 -13.93 6.50
N SER A 134 0.68 -14.78 7.16
CA SER A 134 -0.45 -15.51 6.57
C SER A 134 -1.54 -14.51 6.19
N ARG A 135 -1.93 -14.45 4.90
CA ARG A 135 -2.91 -13.46 4.40
C ARG A 135 -4.06 -14.11 3.65
N VAL A 136 -5.24 -13.52 3.82
CA VAL A 136 -6.44 -13.83 3.05
C VAL A 136 -6.79 -12.64 2.16
N ARG A 137 -7.01 -12.89 0.87
CA ARG A 137 -7.48 -11.85 -0.07
C ARG A 137 -8.90 -11.45 0.29
N VAL A 138 -9.13 -10.15 0.49
CA VAL A 138 -10.45 -9.59 0.86
C VAL A 138 -11.08 -8.78 -0.27
N GLY A 139 -10.34 -8.53 -1.35
CA GLY A 139 -10.86 -7.84 -2.52
C GLY A 139 -10.03 -8.05 -3.79
N GLY A 140 -10.52 -7.49 -4.90
CA GLY A 140 -9.91 -7.63 -6.21
C GLY A 140 -10.13 -9.01 -6.83
N THR A 141 -9.24 -9.43 -7.72
CA THR A 141 -9.34 -10.72 -8.42
C THR A 141 -8.00 -11.42 -8.45
N GLY A 142 -7.99 -12.75 -8.62
CA GLY A 142 -6.72 -13.50 -8.75
C GLY A 142 -5.86 -13.01 -9.93
N ARG A 143 -6.50 -12.53 -11.00
CA ARG A 143 -5.80 -11.97 -12.17
C ARG A 143 -5.16 -10.60 -11.89
N CYS A 144 -5.86 -9.74 -11.16
CA CYS A 144 -5.46 -8.34 -10.98
C CYS A 144 -4.83 -8.03 -9.61
N GLY A 145 -4.70 -9.04 -8.75
CA GLY A 145 -4.37 -8.80 -7.36
C GLY A 145 -5.48 -8.05 -6.65
N GLY A 146 -5.11 -7.38 -5.56
CA GLY A 146 -6.04 -6.72 -4.66
C GLY A 146 -5.65 -6.91 -3.20
N PRO A 147 -6.35 -6.21 -2.29
CA PRO A 147 -6.03 -6.15 -0.89
C PRO A 147 -6.14 -7.51 -0.21
N ALA A 148 -5.28 -7.73 0.76
CA ALA A 148 -5.28 -8.88 1.62
C ALA A 148 -5.07 -8.48 3.09
N GLU A 149 -5.68 -9.24 3.98
CA GLU A 149 -5.58 -9.06 5.42
C GLU A 149 -4.82 -10.22 6.04
N ALA A 150 -3.89 -9.91 6.94
CA ALA A 150 -3.23 -10.91 7.77
C ALA A 150 -4.01 -11.20 9.05
N ASP A 151 -3.86 -12.40 9.59
CA ASP A 151 -4.36 -12.71 10.93
C ASP A 151 -3.71 -11.76 11.96
N PRO A 152 -4.45 -11.31 13.00
CA PRO A 152 -3.88 -10.45 14.04
C PRO A 152 -2.68 -11.08 14.74
N ILE A 153 -1.63 -10.30 14.92
CA ILE A 153 -0.35 -10.74 15.49
C ILE A 153 -0.19 -10.18 16.90
N SER A 154 0.04 -11.04 17.88
CA SER A 154 0.41 -10.62 19.23
C SER A 154 1.91 -10.33 19.38
N LEU A 155 2.23 -9.22 20.04
CA LEU A 155 3.57 -8.84 20.48
C LEU A 155 3.55 -8.53 21.98
N THR A 156 4.25 -9.34 22.77
CA THR A 156 4.37 -9.14 24.21
C THR A 156 5.49 -8.13 24.51
N ILE A 157 5.17 -7.08 25.26
CA ILE A 157 6.14 -6.08 25.73
C ILE A 157 6.81 -6.60 26.99
N ALA A 158 8.14 -6.63 27.00
CA ALA A 158 8.90 -6.98 28.20
C ALA A 158 8.66 -5.90 29.26
N SER A 159 8.14 -6.32 30.41
CA SER A 159 7.86 -5.49 31.58
C SER A 159 9.12 -5.13 32.36
#